data_AF-A0A6F9Y293-F1
#
_entry.id   AF-A0A6F9Y293-F1
#
_cell.length_a   1.000
_cell.length_b   1.000
_cell.length_c   1.000
_cell.angle_alpha   90.00
_cell.angle_beta   90.00
_cell.angle_gamma   90.00
#
_symmetry.space_group_name_H-M   'P 1'
#
loop_
_entity.id
_entity.type
_entity.pdbx_description
1 polymer ?
#
loop_
_entity_poly.entity_id
_entity_poly.type
_entity_poly.pdbx_seq_one_letter_code
_entity_poly.pdbx_strand_id
1 'polypeptide(L)' 'MEFDTVKEALEWLIEINSGKLKVNGEEATIEKLQEVNRETIYGICDLLGLSDLYLD' A
#
# COMPACT_ATOMS: atom_id res chain seq x y z
N MET A 1 -7.09 -2.37 -1.05
CA MET A 1 -7.44 -1.14 -1.79
C MET A 1 -7.14 -1.41 -3.25
N GLU A 2 -7.98 -1.03 -4.20
CA GLU A 2 -7.72 -1.23 -5.64
C GLU A 2 -7.32 0.11 -6.27
N PHE A 3 -6.27 0.09 -7.09
CA PHE A 3 -5.75 1.26 -7.81
C PHE A 3 -5.82 0.97 -9.31
N ASP A 4 -6.16 1.97 -10.12
CA ASP A 4 -6.26 1.80 -11.57
C ASP A 4 -4.90 2.00 -12.25
N THR A 5 -3.99 2.75 -11.61
CA THR A 5 -2.64 2.99 -12.12
C THR A 5 -1.55 2.87 -11.06
N VAL A 6 -0.34 2.53 -11.49
CA VAL A 6 0.86 2.48 -10.63
C VAL A 6 1.11 3.84 -9.97
N LYS A 7 0.79 4.94 -10.68
CA LYS A 7 0.95 6.30 -10.15
C LYS A 7 0.06 6.54 -8.93
N GLU A 8 -1.22 6.18 -9.00
CA GLU A 8 -2.16 6.34 -7.88
C GLU A 8 -1.72 5.54 -6.65
N ALA A 9 -1.27 4.30 -6.85
CA ALA A 9 -0.77 3.46 -5.77
C ALA A 9 0.51 4.03 -5.12
N LEU A 10 1.41 4.61 -5.92
CA LEU A 10 2.62 5.27 -5.41
C LEU A 10 2.32 6.59 -4.69
N GLU A 11 1.37 7.38 -5.20
CA GLU A 11 0.91 8.61 -4.52
C GLU A 11 0.32 8.28 -3.14
N TRP A 12 -0.48 7.22 -3.05
CA TRP A 12 -0.97 6.69 -1.76
C TRP A 12 0.18 6.25 -0.85
N LEU A 13 1.14 5.45 -1.34
CA LEU A 13 2.30 5.03 -0.54
C LEU A 13 3.11 6.22 0.00
N ILE A 14 3.30 7.25 -0.81
CA ILE A 14 3.99 8.48 -0.38
C ILE A 14 3.20 9.16 0.73
N GLU A 15 1.88 9.31 0.56
CA GLU A 15 1.02 9.91 1.58
C GLU A 15 1.11 9.15 2.90
N ILE A 16 0.98 7.82 2.86
CA ILE A 16 0.95 7.03 4.09
C ILE A 16 2.28 6.99 4.84
N ASN A 17 3.40 7.18 4.13
CA ASN A 17 4.74 7.19 4.73
C ASN A 17 5.23 8.61 5.08
N SER A 18 4.45 9.66 4.79
CA SER A 18 4.85 11.06 4.97
C SER A 18 4.31 11.75 6.24
N GLY A 19 3.45 11.11 7.04
CA GLY A 19 2.89 11.75 8.24
C GLY A 19 2.13 10.83 9.19
N LYS A 20 1.75 11.36 10.36
CA LYS A 20 1.02 10.66 11.44
C LYS A 20 -0.31 10.11 10.92
N LEU A 21 -0.27 8.90 10.38
CA LEU A 21 -1.43 8.27 9.77
C LEU A 21 -2.43 7.89 10.85
N LYS A 22 -3.69 8.29 10.64
CA LYS A 22 -4.82 7.67 11.30
C LYS A 22 -5.46 6.69 10.32
N VAL A 23 -5.29 5.40 10.53
CA VAL A 23 -6.01 4.39 9.74
C VAL A 23 -7.38 4.24 10.39
N ASN A 24 -8.46 4.44 9.63
CA ASN A 24 -9.84 4.35 10.14
C ASN A 24 -10.12 5.25 11.37
N GLY A 25 -9.42 6.38 11.50
CA GLY A 25 -9.61 7.33 12.61
C GLY A 25 -8.83 7.02 13.89
N GLU A 26 -8.14 5.88 13.96
CA GLU A 26 -7.27 5.47 15.07
C GLU A 26 -5.79 5.70 14.74
N GLU A 27 -4.95 5.97 15.74
CA GLU A 27 -3.49 6.01 15.53
C GLU A 27 -3.02 4.66 14.98
N ALA A 28 -2.41 4.69 13.79
CA ALA A 28 -1.98 3.47 13.15
C ALA A 28 -0.82 2.84 13.94
N THR A 29 -0.99 1.59 14.37
CA THR A 29 0.14 0.81 14.89
C THR A 29 1.11 0.50 13.75
N ILE A 30 2.35 0.15 14.10
CA ILE A 30 3.38 -0.23 13.12
C ILE A 30 2.89 -1.40 12.26
N GLU A 31 2.21 -2.37 12.86
CA GLU A 31 1.66 -3.54 12.17
C GLU A 31 0.63 -3.14 11.13
N LYS A 32 -0.26 -2.17 11.45
CA LYS A 32 -1.26 -1.68 10.50
C LYS A 32 -0.62 -0.95 9.32
N LEU A 33 0.42 -0.16 9.58
CA LEU A 33 1.17 0.49 8.50
C LEU A 33 1.86 -0.53 7.59
N GLN A 34 2.43 -1.59 8.16
CA GLN A 34 3.05 -2.66 7.39
C GLN A 34 2.03 -3.42 6.54
N GLU A 35 0.84 -3.69 7.08
CA GLU A 35 -0.27 -4.32 6.34
C GLU A 35 -0.68 -3.47 5.14
N VAL A 36 -0.99 -2.19 5.34
CA VAL A 36 -1.43 -1.27 4.28
C VAL A 36 -0.34 -1.07 3.22
N ASN A 37 0.93 -0.93 3.64
CA ASN A 37 2.06 -0.86 2.73
C ASN A 37 2.13 -2.14 1.86
N ARG A 38 2.02 -3.32 2.49
CA ARG A 38 2.13 -4.61 1.79
C ARG A 38 1.00 -4.80 0.78
N GLU A 39 -0.24 -4.53 1.17
CA GLU A 39 -1.38 -4.59 0.26
C GLU A 39 -1.19 -3.66 -0.95
N THR A 40 -0.71 -2.44 -0.72
CA THR A 40 -0.47 -1.49 -1.80
C THR A 40 0.66 -1.96 -2.72
N ILE A 41 1.73 -2.51 -2.16
CA ILE A 41 2.84 -3.09 -2.94
C ILE A 41 2.35 -4.26 -3.80
N TYR A 42 1.50 -5.15 -3.27
CA TYR A 42 0.94 -6.25 -4.06
C TYR A 42 0.05 -5.76 -5.20
N GLY A 43 -0.77 -4.72 -4.96
CA GLY A 43 -1.53 -4.07 -6.03
C GLY A 43 -0.63 -3.45 -7.11
N ILE A 44 0.51 -2.85 -6.72
CA ILE A 44 1.51 -2.37 -7.68
C ILE A 44 2.12 -3.53 -8.47
N CYS A 45 2.46 -4.64 -7.80
CA CYS A 45 2.96 -5.84 -8.45
C CYS A 45 1.97 -6.34 -9.50
N ASP A 46 0.67 -6.40 -9.20
CA ASP A 46 -0.36 -6.83 -10.14
C ASP A 46 -0.47 -5.91 -11.36
N LEU A 47 -0.47 -4.59 -11.14
CA LEU A 47 -0.48 -3.60 -12.23
C LEU A 47 0.75 -3.69 -13.14
N LEU A 48 1.88 -4.17 -12.60
CA LEU A 48 3.13 -4.35 -13.34
C LEU A 48 3.31 -5.77 -13.89
N GLY A 49 2.40 -6.71 -13.59
CA GLY A 49 2.54 -8.12 -13.96
C GLY A 49 3.66 -8.87 -13.21
N LEU A 50 3.95 -8.45 -11.98
CA LEU A 50 4.99 -8.97 -11.08
C LEU A 50 4.39 -9.78 -9.92
N SER A 51 3.28 -10.47 -10.15
CA SER A 51 2.57 -11.22 -9.09
C SER A 51 3.39 -12.40 -8.54
N ASP A 52 4.43 -12.83 -9.26
CA ASP A 52 5.41 -13.83 -8.82
C ASP A 52 6.20 -13.42 -7.56
N LEU A 53 6.23 -12.12 -7.24
CA LEU A 53 6.94 -11.63 -6.05
C LEU A 53 6.23 -11.96 -4.72
N TYR A 54 4.97 -12.37 -4.77
CA TYR A 54 4.16 -12.61 -3.56
C TYR A 54 3.20 -13.80 -3.66
N LEU A 55 2.95 -14.30 -4.87
CA LEU A 55 2.28 -15.58 -5.11
C LEU A 55 3.35 -16.68 -5.16
N ASP A 56 3.60 -17.34 -4.04
CA ASP A 56 4.39 -18.58 -3.98
C ASP A 56 3.73 -19.72 -4.80
#